data_AF-A0A9E1VG97-F1
#
_entry.id   AF-A0A9E1VG97-F1
#
_cell.length_a   1.000
_cell.length_b   1.000
_cell.length_c   1.000
_cell.angle_alpha   90.00
_cell.angle_beta   90.00
_cell.angle_gamma   90.00
#
_symmetry.space_group_name_H-M   'P 1'
#
loop_
_entity.id
_entity.type
_entity.pdbx_description
1 polymer ?
#
loop_
_entity_poly.entity_id
_entity_poly.type
_entity_poly.pdbx_seq_one_letter_code
_entity_poly.pdbx_strand_id
1 'polypeptide(L)' 'MARLTKKQKEAHAKLDNTKALDINAASALIKEITNVKFDASVDIAVRLGVDPRKANQMVRGVVTLPHGTGKDVKVLA' A
#
# COMPACT_ATOMS: atom_id res chain seq x y z
N MET A 1 -14.56 17.27 9.09
CA MET A 1 -14.10 15.99 8.51
C MET A 1 -14.80 15.78 7.17
N ALA A 2 -14.06 15.55 6.09
CA ALA A 2 -14.64 15.44 4.76
C ALA A 2 -15.54 14.20 4.64
N ARG A 3 -16.69 14.34 3.98
CA ARG A 3 -17.66 13.27 3.76
C ARG A 3 -17.04 12.21 2.83
N LEU A 4 -16.94 10.96 3.30
CA LEU A 4 -16.44 9.84 2.49
C LEU A 4 -17.22 9.71 1.18
N THR A 5 -16.49 9.48 0.09
CA THR A 5 -17.07 9.28 -1.25
C THR A 5 -17.79 7.93 -1.35
N LYS A 6 -18.73 7.78 -2.29
CA LYS A 6 -19.52 6.54 -2.45
C LYS A 6 -18.63 5.29 -2.61
N LYS A 7 -17.63 5.37 -3.49
CA LYS A 7 -16.67 4.27 -3.73
C LYS A 7 -15.82 3.92 -2.51
N GLN A 8 -15.45 4.91 -1.69
CA GLN A 8 -14.70 4.66 -0.45
C GLN A 8 -15.56 3.92 0.58
N LYS A 9 -16.86 4.24 0.68
CA LYS A 9 -17.76 3.56 1.61
C LYS A 9 -17.96 2.08 1.24
N GLU A 10 -18.09 1.79 -0.05
CA GLU A 10 -18.19 0.41 -0.55
C GLU A 10 -16.90 -0.39 -0.28
N ALA A 11 -15.74 0.22 -0.47
CA ALA A 11 -14.45 -0.38 -0.14
C ALA A 11 -14.31 -0.69 1.36
N HIS A 12 -14.67 0.26 2.23
CA HIS A 12 -14.62 0.07 3.67
C HIS A 12 -15.62 -0.96 4.19
N ALA A 13 -16.78 -1.12 3.54
CA ALA A 13 -17.76 -2.14 3.92
C ALA A 13 -17.25 -3.58 3.67
N LYS A 14 -16.35 -3.76 2.69
CA LYS A 14 -15.73 -5.07 2.38
C LYS A 14 -14.52 -5.38 3.27
N LEU A 15 -14.01 -4.40 4.01
CA LEU A 15 -12.80 -4.52 4.82
C LEU A 15 -13.17 -4.70 6.30
N ASP A 16 -12.81 -5.85 6.87
CA ASP A 16 -12.87 -6.08 8.32
C ASP A 16 -11.57 -5.57 8.96
N ASN A 17 -11.62 -4.38 9.56
CA ASN A 17 -10.46 -3.74 10.19
C ASN A 17 -9.98 -4.44 11.48
N THR A 18 -10.73 -5.43 11.99
CA THR A 18 -10.44 -6.06 13.29
C THR A 18 -9.62 -7.34 13.16
N LYS A 19 -9.59 -7.95 11.98
CA LYS A 19 -8.90 -9.22 11.76
C LYS A 19 -7.55 -8.99 11.11
N ALA A 20 -6.52 -9.63 11.67
CA ALA A 20 -5.26 -9.81 10.98
C ALA A 20 -5.50 -10.77 9.79
N LEU A 21 -5.45 -10.23 8.58
CA LEU A 21 -5.55 -11.01 7.35
C LEU A 21 -4.18 -11.60 7.01
N ASP A 22 -4.17 -12.83 6.53
CA ASP A 22 -2.97 -13.41 5.92
C ASP A 22 -2.61 -12.64 4.64
N ILE A 23 -1.32 -12.61 4.29
CA ILE A 23 -0.79 -11.86 3.15
C ILE A 23 -1.46 -12.30 1.84
N ASN A 24 -1.70 -13.61 1.69
CA ASN A 24 -2.35 -14.16 0.50
C ASN A 24 -3.80 -13.67 0.37
N ALA A 25 -4.55 -13.73 1.47
CA ALA A 25 -5.94 -13.27 1.51
C ALA A 25 -6.03 -11.74 1.27
N ALA A 26 -5.10 -10.97 1.85
CA ALA A 26 -5.02 -9.53 1.64
C ALA A 26 -4.73 -9.19 0.16
N SER A 27 -3.85 -9.94 -0.51
CA SER A 27 -3.50 -9.70 -1.92
C SER A 27 -4.67 -9.91 -2.88
N ALA A 28 -5.57 -10.86 -2.58
CA ALA A 28 -6.77 -11.10 -3.35
C ALA A 28 -7.80 -9.98 -3.11
N LEU A 29 -8.03 -9.63 -1.85
CA LEU A 29 -9.00 -8.61 -1.43
C LEU A 29 -8.65 -7.21 -1.98
N ILE A 30 -7.37 -6.85 -2.06
CA ILE A 30 -6.93 -5.57 -2.65
C ILE A 30 -7.38 -5.45 -4.11
N LYS A 31 -7.30 -6.53 -4.89
CA LYS A 31 -7.72 -6.55 -6.31
C LYS A 31 -9.24 -6.44 -6.47
N GLU A 32 -10.02 -6.92 -5.50
CA GLU A 32 -11.49 -6.85 -5.53
C GLU A 32 -12.03 -5.47 -5.09
N ILE A 33 -11.25 -4.73 -4.31
CA ILE A 33 -11.64 -3.39 -3.81
C ILE A 33 -11.29 -2.29 -4.83
N THR A 34 -10.30 -2.51 -5.69
CA THR A 34 -9.89 -1.54 -6.71
C THR A 34 -10.99 -1.30 -7.75
N ASN A 35 -11.62 -0.12 -7.68
CA ASN A 35 -12.69 0.32 -8.59
C ASN A 35 -12.18 1.27 -9.70
N VAL A 36 -10.88 1.23 -9.99
CA VAL A 36 -10.20 2.07 -10.99
C VAL A 36 -9.99 1.28 -12.28
N LYS A 37 -9.97 1.98 -13.42
CA LYS A 37 -9.85 1.36 -14.77
C LYS A 37 -8.40 1.23 -15.25
N PHE A 38 -7.43 1.72 -14.47
CA PHE A 38 -6.01 1.71 -14.78
C PHE A 38 -5.26 0.83 -13.78
N ASP A 39 -4.02 0.46 -14.11
CA ASP A 39 -3.19 -0.35 -13.23
C ASP A 39 -2.76 0.44 -11.99
N ALA A 40 -3.27 0.03 -10.83
CA ALA A 40 -3.14 0.76 -9.58
C ALA A 40 -1.89 0.31 -8.81
N SER A 41 -1.13 1.26 -8.29
CA SER A 41 -0.03 0.96 -7.37
C SER A 41 -0.56 0.49 -6.02
N VAL A 42 0.09 -0.51 -5.44
CA VAL A 42 -0.13 -0.93 -4.05
C VAL A 42 0.89 -0.24 -3.16
N ASP A 43 0.44 0.33 -2.04
CA ASP A 43 1.28 0.93 -1.01
C ASP A 43 1.12 0.17 0.32
N ILE A 44 2.19 0.12 1.12
CA ILE A 44 2.24 -0.61 2.38
C ILE A 44 2.64 0.34 3.49
N ALA A 45 1.71 0.65 4.38
CA ALA A 45 1.97 1.46 5.56
C ALA A 45 2.49 0.58 6.71
N VAL A 46 3.78 0.74 7.05
CA VAL A 46 4.40 0.06 8.20
C VAL A 46 4.67 1.08 9.29
N ARG A 47 4.08 0.85 10.47
CA ARG A 47 4.38 1.67 11.65
C ARG A 47 5.69 1.20 12.28
N LEU A 48 6.74 1.97 12.09
CA LEU A 48 8.04 1.74 12.74
C LEU A 48 8.04 2.36 14.14
N GLY A 49 8.67 1.69 15.12
CA GLY A 49 8.82 2.17 16.50
C GLY A 49 9.99 3.15 16.70
N VAL A 50 10.38 3.87 15.64
CA VAL A 50 11.54 4.79 15.65
C VAL A 50 11.12 6.20 16.05
N ASP A 51 11.98 6.91 16.78
CA ASP A 51 11.79 8.33 17.07
C ASP A 51 12.50 9.16 15.98
N PRO A 52 11.77 9.81 15.06
CA PRO A 52 12.37 10.57 13.95
C PRO A 52 13.11 11.83 14.42
N ARG A 53 12.97 12.23 15.69
CA ARG A 53 13.73 13.36 16.26
C ARG A 53 15.19 12.99 16.55
N LYS A 54 15.51 11.70 16.64
CA LYS A 54 16.87 11.20 16.85
C LYS A 54 17.46 10.79 15.50
N ALA A 55 18.50 11.50 15.05
CA ALA A 55 19.09 11.33 13.72
C ALA A 55 19.55 9.89 13.42
N ASN A 56 19.99 9.14 14.43
CA ASN A 56 20.43 7.75 14.32
C ASN A 56 19.29 6.72 14.21
N GLN A 57 18.04 7.12 14.39
CA GLN A 57 16.87 6.25 14.27
C GLN A 57 16.09 6.47 12.96
N MET A 58 16.55 7.39 12.12
CA MET A 58 15.95 7.61 10.80
C MET A 58 16.32 6.47 9.85
N VAL A 59 15.31 5.79 9.31
CA VAL A 59 15.50 4.70 8.34
C VAL A 59 15.21 5.23 6.94
N ARG A 60 16.23 5.27 6.09
CA ARG A 60 16.11 5.58 4.67
C ARG A 60 16.93 4.57 3.88
N GLY A 61 16.27 3.80 3.02
CA GLY A 61 16.91 2.79 2.20
C GLY A 61 16.18 2.60 0.87
N VAL A 62 16.84 1.91 -0.04
CA VAL A 62 16.28 1.45 -1.31
C VAL A 62 16.42 -0.06 -1.34
N VAL A 63 15.41 -0.76 -1.80
CA VAL A 63 15.42 -2.22 -1.93
C VAL A 63 14.96 -2.59 -3.32
N THR A 64 15.67 -3.53 -3.95
CA THR A 64 15.25 -4.16 -5.20
C THR A 64 14.21 -5.24 -4.88
N LEU A 65 13.02 -5.12 -5.48
CA LEU A 65 11.96 -6.10 -5.30
C LEU A 65 12.26 -7.37 -6.12
N PRO A 66 12.03 -8.58 -5.57
CA PRO A 66 12.31 -9.84 -6.27
C PRO A 66 11.49 -10.02 -7.55
N HIS A 67 10.33 -9.37 -7.65
CA HIS A 67 9.47 -9.37 -8.84
C HIS A 67 9.51 -8.04 -9.61
N GLY A 68 10.46 -7.16 -9.31
CA GLY A 68 10.55 -5.83 -9.89
C GLY A 68 9.41 -4.90 -9.46
N THR A 69 9.32 -3.73 -10.10
CA THR A 69 8.32 -2.67 -9.80
C THR A 69 7.15 -2.66 -10.78
N GLY A 70 7.11 -3.60 -11.74
CA GLY A 70 6.07 -3.67 -12.77
C GLY A 70 6.06 -2.50 -13.77
N LYS A 71 7.06 -1.62 -13.73
CA LYS A 71 7.21 -0.49 -14.65
C LYS A 71 8.51 -0.59 -15.43
N ASP A 72 8.42 -0.39 -16.74
CA ASP A 72 9.60 -0.30 -17.60
C ASP A 72 10.34 1.02 -17.34
N VAL A 73 11.50 0.91 -16.67
CA VAL A 73 12.38 2.06 -16.45
C VAL A 73 13.19 2.31 -17.71
N LYS A 74 12.89 3.39 -18.43
CA LYS A 74 13.73 3.88 -19.53
C LYS A 74 14.81 4.79 -18.97
N VAL A 75 16.05 4.35 -19.05
CA VAL A 75 17.23 5.16 -18.74
C VAL A 75 17.70 5.80 -20.04
N LEU A 76 17.81 7.13 -20.06
CA LEU A 76 18.53 7.83 -21.12
C LEU A 76 20.03 7.69 -20.78
N ALA A 77 20.75 6.95 -21.62
CA ALA A 77 22.21 6.92 -21.61
C ALA A 77 22.76 8.06 -22.48
#